data_AF-A0AAV7X6T7-F1
#
_entry.id   AF-A0AAV7X6T7-F1
#
_cell.length_a   1.000
_cell.length_b   1.000
_cell.length_c   1.000
_cell.angle_alpha   90.00
_cell.angle_beta   90.00
_cell.angle_gamma   90.00
#
_symmetry.space_group_name_H-M   'P 1'
#
loop_
_entity.id
_entity.type
_entity.pdbx_description
1 polymer ?
#
loop_
_entity_poly.entity_id
_entity_poly.type
_entity_poly.pdbx_seq_one_letter_code
_entity_poly.pdbx_strand_id
1 'polypeptide(L)'
;MLRSALYLVAVTTVAAAAQNVVTSATLGQVQKAGQALAPAFSKEWTTVLNGQRKRVTALAAQLLQQQKTPESKAALSAAIKKLNAALTKVNAAADTLQKQQAQEINSLVAKYVALIKQRQKATGTAAADEAPVVQLRKNKITLLDLWENRVLDINSQYRTAYRDTFKQASGAAASKPAVRRAIRAAFTRLLSDAVTGQEENITSLTAKQFPLVEKFALLAGRILLELVVAAQGALL
;
A
#
# COMPACT_ATOMS: atom_id res chain seq x y z
N MET A 1 -8.96 12.47 58.47
CA MET A 1 -7.94 12.66 57.42
C MET A 1 -7.31 11.34 56.92
N LEU A 2 -7.13 10.29 57.74
CA LEU A 2 -6.56 9.01 57.28
C LEU A 2 -7.37 8.23 56.23
N ARG A 3 -8.72 8.29 56.27
CA ARG A 3 -9.57 7.52 55.32
C ARG A 3 -9.48 7.99 53.87
N SER A 4 -9.23 9.29 53.64
CA SER A 4 -9.11 9.87 52.30
C SER A 4 -7.77 9.52 51.64
N ALA A 5 -6.69 9.43 52.43
CA ALA A 5 -5.37 9.02 51.93
C ALA A 5 -5.34 7.53 51.55
N LEU A 6 -5.98 6.66 52.34
CA LEU A 6 -6.09 5.23 52.03
C LEU A 6 -6.91 4.95 50.76
N TYR A 7 -7.96 5.74 50.51
CA TYR A 7 -8.74 5.62 49.27
C TYR A 7 -7.95 6.05 48.04
N LEU A 8 -7.19 7.14 48.12
CA LEU A 8 -6.36 7.63 47.01
C LEU A 8 -5.24 6.64 46.65
N VAL A 9 -4.59 6.05 47.67
CA VAL A 9 -3.54 5.03 47.48
C VAL A 9 -4.12 3.73 46.91
N ALA A 10 -5.32 3.30 47.35
CA ALA A 10 -5.97 2.10 46.80
C ALA A 10 -6.43 2.30 45.34
N VAL A 11 -6.98 3.47 45.01
CA VAL A 11 -7.43 3.77 43.64
C VAL A 11 -6.25 3.91 42.68
N THR A 12 -5.16 4.56 43.10
CA THR A 12 -3.94 4.71 42.27
C THR A 12 -3.21 3.38 42.08
N THR A 13 -3.17 2.50 43.08
CA THR A 13 -2.54 1.17 42.95
C THR A 13 -3.38 0.19 42.12
N VAL A 14 -4.71 0.22 42.22
CA VAL A 14 -5.60 -0.57 41.37
C VAL A 14 -5.60 -0.04 39.92
N ALA A 15 -5.54 1.27 39.72
CA ALA A 15 -5.37 1.87 38.39
C ALA A 15 -4.01 1.52 37.77
N ALA A 16 -2.92 1.57 38.55
CA ALA A 16 -1.58 1.19 38.10
C ALA A 16 -1.46 -0.31 37.82
N ALA A 17 -2.09 -1.17 38.62
CA ALA A 17 -2.11 -2.62 38.40
C ALA A 17 -3.00 -3.01 37.20
N ALA A 18 -4.14 -2.35 37.02
CA ALA A 18 -5.00 -2.52 35.85
C ALA A 18 -4.30 -2.01 34.57
N GLN A 19 -3.60 -0.88 34.62
CA GLN A 19 -2.74 -0.41 33.53
C GLN A 19 -1.66 -1.43 33.20
N ASN A 20 -0.91 -1.95 34.18
CA ASN A 20 0.21 -2.86 33.90
C ASN A 20 -0.21 -4.21 33.30
N VAL A 21 -1.34 -4.79 33.73
CA VAL A 21 -1.83 -6.06 33.19
C VAL A 21 -2.51 -5.86 31.82
N VAL A 22 -3.28 -4.79 31.64
CA VAL A 22 -3.93 -4.49 30.35
C VAL A 22 -2.88 -4.15 29.28
N THR A 23 -1.79 -3.47 29.63
CA THR A 23 -0.81 -2.93 28.67
C THR A 23 0.14 -3.98 28.06
N SER A 24 0.51 -5.02 28.80
CA SER A 24 1.37 -6.10 28.28
C SER A 24 0.63 -6.99 27.27
N ALA A 25 -0.61 -7.40 27.60
CA ALA A 25 -1.46 -8.16 26.70
C ALA A 25 -1.87 -7.35 25.45
N THR A 26 -2.21 -6.07 25.60
CA THR A 26 -2.52 -5.19 24.45
C THR A 26 -1.31 -4.88 23.58
N LEU A 27 -0.11 -4.74 24.15
CA LEU A 27 1.12 -4.61 23.37
C LEU A 27 1.36 -5.85 22.50
N GLY A 28 1.15 -7.05 23.04
CA GLY A 28 1.21 -8.30 22.29
C GLY A 28 0.21 -8.36 21.13
N GLN A 29 -1.02 -7.86 21.34
CA GLN A 29 -2.03 -7.75 20.28
C GLN A 29 -1.60 -6.78 19.17
N VAL A 30 -1.06 -5.61 19.52
CA VAL A 30 -0.54 -4.62 18.54
C VAL A 30 0.60 -5.21 17.73
N GLN A 31 1.55 -5.90 18.39
CA GLN A 31 2.66 -6.54 17.71
C GLN A 31 2.18 -7.61 16.73
N LYS A 32 1.26 -8.48 17.16
CA LYS A 32 0.68 -9.53 16.30
C LYS A 32 -0.07 -8.94 15.11
N ALA A 33 -0.90 -7.91 15.34
CA ALA A 33 -1.63 -7.22 14.28
C ALA A 33 -0.67 -6.55 13.28
N GLY A 34 0.37 -5.88 13.76
CA GLY A 34 1.37 -5.20 12.94
C GLY A 34 2.22 -6.17 12.11
N GLN A 35 2.67 -7.29 12.69
CA GLN A 35 3.44 -8.33 11.99
C GLN A 35 2.65 -8.99 10.86
N ALA A 36 1.32 -9.03 10.94
CA ALA A 36 0.47 -9.59 9.89
C ALA A 36 0.30 -8.66 8.68
N LEU A 37 0.60 -7.36 8.80
CA LEU A 37 0.37 -6.38 7.73
C LEU A 37 1.27 -6.61 6.51
N ALA A 38 2.59 -6.65 6.69
CA ALA A 38 3.52 -6.74 5.58
C ALA A 38 3.34 -8.01 4.71
N PRO A 39 3.09 -9.21 5.29
CA PRO A 39 2.72 -10.40 4.53
C PRO A 39 1.39 -10.24 3.78
N ALA A 40 0.37 -9.66 4.39
CA ALA A 40 -0.93 -9.44 3.76
C ALA A 40 -0.81 -8.49 2.55
N PHE A 41 -0.07 -7.38 2.71
CA PHE A 41 0.23 -6.45 1.63
C PHE A 41 0.96 -7.11 0.47
N SER A 42 2.03 -7.83 0.79
CA SER A 42 2.84 -8.53 -0.22
C SER A 42 2.00 -9.53 -1.01
N LYS A 43 1.09 -10.25 -0.35
CA LYS A 43 0.17 -11.19 -1.00
C LYS A 43 -0.80 -10.48 -1.94
N GLU A 44 -1.49 -9.43 -1.49
CA GLU A 44 -2.44 -8.68 -2.33
C GLU A 44 -1.75 -8.09 -3.57
N TRP A 45 -0.58 -7.49 -3.40
CA TRP A 45 0.18 -6.91 -4.50
C TRP A 45 0.64 -7.97 -5.51
N THR A 46 1.17 -9.08 -5.01
CA THR A 46 1.61 -10.20 -5.86
C THR A 46 0.45 -10.73 -6.70
N THR A 47 -0.74 -10.90 -6.09
CA THR A 47 -1.93 -11.38 -6.79
C THR A 47 -2.34 -10.44 -7.92
N VAL A 48 -2.46 -9.13 -7.64
CA VAL A 48 -2.93 -8.16 -8.63
C VAL A 48 -1.91 -7.98 -9.76
N LEU A 49 -0.62 -7.79 -9.43
CA LEU A 49 0.43 -7.62 -10.44
C LEU A 49 0.56 -8.87 -11.33
N ASN A 50 0.53 -10.06 -10.76
CA ASN A 50 0.59 -11.29 -11.55
C ASN A 50 -0.67 -11.51 -12.39
N GLY A 51 -1.84 -11.14 -11.87
CA GLY A 51 -3.10 -11.15 -12.62
C GLY A 51 -3.02 -10.26 -13.86
N GLN A 52 -2.62 -9.00 -13.68
CA GLN A 52 -2.43 -8.04 -14.77
C GLN A 52 -1.42 -8.55 -15.82
N ARG A 53 -0.25 -9.02 -15.38
CA ARG A 53 0.80 -9.55 -16.29
C ARG A 53 0.31 -10.72 -17.13
N LYS A 54 -0.43 -11.66 -16.51
CA LYS A 54 -1.01 -12.83 -17.20
C LYS A 54 -2.05 -12.40 -18.23
N ARG A 55 -2.96 -11.49 -17.87
CA ARG A 55 -4.00 -11.00 -18.80
C ARG A 55 -3.40 -10.28 -20.01
N VAL A 56 -2.44 -9.37 -19.79
CA VAL A 56 -1.75 -8.68 -20.89
C VAL A 56 -1.05 -9.67 -21.82
N THR A 57 -0.36 -10.67 -21.26
CA THR A 57 0.33 -11.70 -22.06
C THR A 57 -0.66 -12.55 -22.86
N ALA A 58 -1.75 -12.99 -22.24
CA ALA A 58 -2.79 -13.80 -22.89
C ALA A 58 -3.50 -13.01 -24.00
N LEU A 59 -3.87 -11.75 -23.74
CA LEU A 59 -4.51 -10.88 -24.71
C LEU A 59 -3.58 -10.59 -25.89
N ALA A 60 -2.29 -10.33 -25.64
CA ALA A 60 -1.30 -10.15 -26.69
C ALA A 60 -1.19 -11.38 -27.60
N ALA A 61 -1.15 -12.59 -27.02
CA ALA A 61 -1.13 -13.84 -27.78
C ALA A 61 -2.41 -14.03 -28.61
N GLN A 62 -3.59 -13.77 -28.03
CA GLN A 62 -4.87 -13.83 -28.72
C GLN A 62 -4.93 -12.85 -29.90
N LEU A 63 -4.47 -11.61 -29.71
CA LEU A 63 -4.47 -10.58 -30.75
C LEU A 63 -3.56 -10.94 -31.94
N LEU A 64 -2.46 -11.66 -31.69
CA LEU A 64 -1.57 -12.18 -32.74
C LEU A 64 -2.21 -13.32 -33.53
N GLN A 65 -2.98 -14.21 -32.87
CA GLN A 65 -3.71 -15.28 -33.54
C GLN A 65 -4.85 -14.75 -34.42
N GLN A 66 -5.44 -13.61 -34.05
CA GLN A 66 -6.54 -12.97 -34.79
C GLN A 66 -6.08 -12.24 -36.07
N GLN A 67 -4.77 -12.11 -36.32
CA GLN A 67 -4.27 -11.42 -37.52
C GLN A 67 -4.38 -12.30 -38.76
N LYS A 68 -5.12 -11.82 -39.76
CA LYS A 68 -5.42 -12.55 -41.01
C LYS A 68 -4.26 -12.56 -42.01
N THR A 69 -3.38 -11.56 -41.98
CA THR A 69 -2.29 -11.43 -42.96
C THR A 69 -0.93 -11.59 -42.30
N PRO A 70 0.05 -12.26 -42.96
CA PRO A 70 1.41 -12.40 -42.44
C PRO A 70 2.05 -11.06 -42.10
N GLU A 71 1.81 -10.05 -42.95
CA GLU A 71 2.35 -8.71 -42.77
C GLU A 71 1.81 -8.01 -41.51
N SER A 72 0.50 -8.05 -41.27
CA SER A 72 -0.09 -7.46 -40.06
C SER A 72 0.33 -8.22 -38.80
N LYS A 73 0.45 -9.55 -38.91
CA LYS A 73 0.95 -10.40 -37.82
C LYS A 73 2.39 -10.08 -37.45
N ALA A 74 3.28 -9.90 -38.44
CA ALA A 74 4.68 -9.55 -38.22
C ALA A 74 4.81 -8.15 -37.59
N ALA A 75 4.09 -7.16 -38.13
CA ALA A 75 4.11 -5.80 -37.60
C ALA A 75 3.57 -5.73 -36.16
N LEU A 76 2.46 -6.41 -35.87
CA LEU A 76 1.89 -6.48 -34.53
C LEU A 76 2.83 -7.22 -33.56
N SER A 77 3.46 -8.31 -33.99
CA SER A 77 4.45 -9.04 -33.18
C SER A 77 5.63 -8.16 -32.79
N ALA A 78 6.18 -7.40 -33.74
CA ALA A 78 7.24 -6.44 -33.47
C ALA A 78 6.81 -5.35 -32.48
N ALA A 79 5.58 -4.83 -32.62
CA ALA A 79 5.02 -3.83 -31.72
C ALA A 79 4.81 -4.39 -30.30
N ILE A 80 4.29 -5.60 -30.16
CA ILE A 80 4.11 -6.27 -28.86
C ILE A 80 5.47 -6.55 -28.21
N LYS A 81 6.49 -6.95 -28.96
CA LYS A 81 7.85 -7.15 -28.42
C LYS A 81 8.41 -5.85 -27.83
N LYS A 82 8.23 -4.72 -28.53
CA LYS A 82 8.64 -3.39 -28.02
C LYS A 82 7.85 -2.99 -26.78
N LEU A 83 6.54 -3.21 -26.79
CA LEU A 83 5.68 -2.96 -25.63
C LEU A 83 6.16 -3.77 -24.42
N ASN A 84 6.38 -5.08 -24.58
CA ASN A 84 6.86 -5.94 -23.49
C ASN A 84 8.19 -5.45 -22.92
N ALA A 85 9.13 -5.01 -23.76
CA ALA A 85 10.39 -4.44 -23.30
C ALA A 85 10.18 -3.15 -22.48
N ALA A 86 9.24 -2.28 -22.88
CA ALA A 86 8.89 -1.10 -22.11
C ALA A 86 8.20 -1.48 -20.78
N LEU A 87 7.26 -2.43 -20.82
CA LEU A 87 6.53 -2.91 -19.64
C LEU A 87 7.43 -3.60 -18.62
N THR A 88 8.54 -4.23 -19.02
CA THR A 88 9.52 -4.80 -18.07
C THR A 88 10.04 -3.75 -17.10
N LYS A 89 10.31 -2.52 -17.57
CA LYS A 89 10.78 -1.43 -16.70
C LYS A 89 9.71 -1.00 -15.70
N VAL A 90 8.47 -0.86 -16.18
CA VAL A 90 7.33 -0.46 -15.33
C VAL A 90 7.01 -1.57 -14.30
N ASN A 91 7.09 -2.83 -14.71
CA ASN A 91 6.95 -3.98 -13.82
C ASN A 91 8.01 -3.98 -12.71
N ALA A 92 9.26 -3.66 -13.03
CA ALA A 92 10.33 -3.55 -12.03
C ALA A 92 10.08 -2.41 -11.02
N ALA A 93 9.49 -1.30 -11.46
CA ALA A 93 9.06 -0.22 -10.56
C ALA A 93 7.94 -0.68 -9.61
N ALA A 94 6.96 -1.45 -10.12
CA ALA A 94 5.90 -2.03 -9.31
C ALA A 94 6.44 -3.06 -8.28
N ASP A 95 7.38 -3.92 -8.69
CA ASP A 95 8.03 -4.87 -7.77
C ASP A 95 8.88 -4.16 -6.71
N THR A 96 9.50 -3.04 -7.07
CA THR A 96 10.24 -2.19 -6.12
C THR A 96 9.29 -1.56 -5.10
N LEU A 97 8.17 -1.00 -5.56
CA LEU A 97 7.15 -0.43 -4.68
C LEU A 97 6.64 -1.47 -3.68
N GLN A 98 6.37 -2.71 -4.13
CA GLN A 98 5.94 -3.79 -3.24
C GLN A 98 6.91 -3.99 -2.06
N LYS A 99 8.21 -4.06 -2.36
CA LYS A 99 9.25 -4.26 -1.35
C LYS A 99 9.36 -3.07 -0.41
N GLN A 100 9.27 -1.85 -0.95
CA GLN A 100 9.30 -0.62 -0.17
C GLN A 100 8.10 -0.52 0.79
N GLN A 101 6.89 -0.84 0.33
CA GLN A 101 5.69 -0.83 1.18
C GLN A 101 5.83 -1.79 2.36
N ALA A 102 6.35 -3.00 2.13
CA ALA A 102 6.59 -3.96 3.22
C ALA A 102 7.57 -3.41 4.28
N GLN A 103 8.64 -2.73 3.86
CA GLN A 103 9.60 -2.09 4.75
C GLN A 103 8.99 -0.89 5.50
N GLU A 104 8.23 -0.06 4.80
CA GLU A 104 7.57 1.12 5.36
C GLU A 104 6.48 0.73 6.38
N ILE A 105 5.75 -0.36 6.15
CA ILE A 105 4.84 -0.97 7.14
C ILE A 105 5.60 -1.40 8.38
N ASN A 106 6.69 -2.15 8.23
CA ASN A 106 7.47 -2.62 9.36
C ASN A 106 8.02 -1.43 10.17
N SER A 107 8.45 -0.36 9.50
CA SER A 107 8.87 0.89 10.14
C SER A 107 7.72 1.56 10.90
N LEU A 108 6.53 1.66 10.30
CA LEU A 108 5.34 2.20 10.96
C LEU A 108 4.98 1.41 12.21
N VAL A 109 4.92 0.08 12.11
CA VAL A 109 4.63 -0.82 13.22
C VAL A 109 5.66 -0.65 14.34
N ALA A 110 6.95 -0.62 14.00
CA ALA A 110 8.02 -0.41 14.97
C ALA A 110 7.88 0.93 15.70
N LYS A 111 7.50 2.01 15.02
CA LYS A 111 7.27 3.33 15.62
C LYS A 111 6.10 3.31 16.61
N TYR A 112 4.97 2.69 16.27
CA TYR A 112 3.84 2.53 17.20
C TYR A 112 4.23 1.69 18.43
N VAL A 113 4.87 0.55 18.22
CA VAL A 113 5.33 -0.34 19.31
C VAL A 113 6.34 0.37 20.22
N ALA A 114 7.29 1.11 19.64
CA ALA A 114 8.27 1.87 20.41
C ALA A 114 7.60 2.95 21.26
N LEU A 115 6.64 3.69 20.71
CA LEU A 115 5.94 4.72 21.46
C LEU A 115 5.09 4.12 22.60
N ILE A 116 4.40 2.98 22.36
CA ILE A 116 3.66 2.30 23.43
C ILE A 116 4.61 1.91 24.57
N LYS A 117 5.75 1.29 24.25
CA LYS A 117 6.77 0.92 25.26
C LYS A 117 7.35 2.13 25.99
N GLN A 118 7.57 3.23 25.29
CA GLN A 118 8.03 4.48 25.89
C GLN A 118 6.99 5.02 26.87
N ARG A 119 5.72 5.05 26.48
CA ARG A 119 4.61 5.54 27.32
C ARG A 119 4.38 4.69 28.56
N GLN A 120 4.51 3.37 28.45
CA GLN A 120 4.45 2.45 29.60
C GLN A 120 5.52 2.74 30.67
N LYS A 121 6.64 3.37 30.30
CA LYS A 121 7.76 3.68 31.21
C LYS A 121 7.84 5.15 31.60
N ALA A 122 7.09 6.01 30.91
CA ALA A 122 7.12 7.45 31.15
C ALA A 122 6.38 7.79 32.46
N THR A 123 6.83 8.85 33.13
CA THR A 123 6.19 9.39 34.33
C THR A 123 5.99 10.89 34.21
N GLY A 124 5.14 11.47 35.05
CA GLY A 124 4.91 12.91 35.10
C GLY A 124 4.32 13.49 33.81
N THR A 125 4.63 14.75 33.52
CA THR A 125 4.16 15.46 32.31
C THR A 125 4.58 14.79 31.02
N ALA A 126 5.75 14.13 31.01
CA ALA A 126 6.23 13.39 29.85
C ALA A 126 5.33 12.21 29.50
N ALA A 127 4.64 11.58 30.47
CA ALA A 127 3.68 10.50 30.22
C ALA A 127 2.34 11.01 29.65
N ALA A 128 1.93 12.21 30.05
CA ALA A 128 0.69 12.88 29.66
C ALA A 128 0.74 13.62 28.31
N ASP A 129 1.90 13.72 27.68
CA ASP A 129 2.10 14.41 26.40
C ASP A 129 1.49 13.64 25.20
N GLU A 130 0.53 14.25 24.50
CA GLU A 130 -0.09 13.65 23.31
C GLU A 130 0.68 13.91 22.01
N ALA A 131 1.62 14.85 21.98
CA ALA A 131 2.23 15.32 20.73
C ALA A 131 2.88 14.19 19.90
N PRO A 132 3.58 13.19 20.48
CA PRO A 132 4.09 12.05 19.72
C PRO A 132 3.01 11.16 19.11
N VAL A 133 1.83 11.04 19.76
CA VAL A 133 0.69 10.27 19.22
C VAL A 133 0.11 10.97 18.00
N VAL A 134 -0.06 12.30 18.09
CA VAL A 134 -0.49 13.14 16.95
C VAL A 134 0.51 13.04 15.81
N GLN A 135 1.82 13.06 16.10
CA GLN A 135 2.85 12.95 15.07
C GLN A 135 2.83 11.58 14.37
N LEU A 136 2.58 10.48 15.09
CA LEU A 136 2.42 9.16 14.45
C LEU A 136 1.22 9.12 13.49
N ARG A 137 0.10 9.77 13.85
CA ARG A 137 -1.06 9.87 12.96
C ARG A 137 -0.74 10.67 11.69
N LYS A 138 -0.05 11.80 11.82
CA LYS A 138 0.43 12.60 10.68
C LYS A 138 1.36 11.80 9.78
N ASN A 139 2.36 11.14 10.36
CA ASN A 139 3.31 10.31 9.62
C ASN A 139 2.61 9.16 8.85
N LYS A 140 1.57 8.55 9.44
CA LYS A 140 0.75 7.53 8.78
C LYS A 140 0.04 8.12 7.56
N ILE A 141 -0.64 9.28 7.70
CA ILE A 141 -1.35 9.92 6.59
C ILE A 141 -0.38 10.22 5.43
N THR A 142 0.76 10.86 5.72
CA THR A 142 1.79 11.13 4.71
C THR A 142 2.30 9.87 4.02
N LEU A 143 2.41 8.75 4.75
CA LEU A 143 2.81 7.47 4.17
C LEU A 143 1.76 6.91 3.20
N LEU A 144 0.48 6.99 3.55
CA LEU A 144 -0.62 6.55 2.67
C LEU A 144 -0.69 7.40 1.40
N ASP A 145 -0.59 8.73 1.53
CA ASP A 145 -0.56 9.66 0.39
C ASP A 145 0.63 9.35 -0.54
N LEU A 146 1.80 9.06 0.04
CA LEU A 146 2.99 8.69 -0.72
C LEU A 146 2.78 7.40 -1.51
N TRP A 147 2.13 6.40 -0.93
CA TRP A 147 1.82 5.15 -1.62
C TRP A 147 0.84 5.36 -2.78
N GLU A 148 -0.21 6.14 -2.58
CA GLU A 148 -1.17 6.47 -3.63
C GLU A 148 -0.47 7.13 -4.82
N ASN A 149 0.35 8.15 -4.54
CA ASN A 149 1.12 8.84 -5.57
C ASN A 149 2.06 7.92 -6.33
N ARG A 150 2.76 6.99 -5.65
CA ARG A 150 3.64 6.02 -6.32
C ARG A 150 2.87 5.05 -7.22
N VAL A 151 1.67 4.61 -6.81
CA VAL A 151 0.81 3.75 -7.66
C VAL A 151 0.29 4.53 -8.86
N LEU A 152 -0.12 5.79 -8.68
CA LEU A 152 -0.55 6.65 -9.78
C LEU A 152 0.58 6.89 -10.80
N ASP A 153 1.81 7.10 -10.33
CA ASP A 153 2.97 7.25 -11.20
C ASP A 153 3.25 5.97 -12.02
N ILE A 154 3.26 4.79 -11.37
CA ILE A 154 3.40 3.50 -12.08
C ILE A 154 2.30 3.34 -13.13
N ASN A 155 1.04 3.66 -12.80
CA ASN A 155 -0.07 3.60 -13.74
C ASN A 155 0.12 4.58 -14.92
N SER A 156 0.66 5.77 -14.67
CA SER A 156 1.02 6.74 -15.71
C SER A 156 2.12 6.22 -16.64
N GLN A 157 3.15 5.57 -16.07
CA GLN A 157 4.23 4.94 -16.84
C GLN A 157 3.71 3.81 -17.74
N TYR A 158 2.78 2.98 -17.24
CA TYR A 158 2.08 1.99 -18.07
C TYR A 158 1.40 2.64 -19.28
N ARG A 159 0.57 3.67 -19.06
CA ARG A 159 -0.15 4.36 -20.16
C ARG A 159 0.81 4.96 -21.18
N THR A 160 1.90 5.56 -20.70
CA THR A 160 2.96 6.11 -21.54
C THR A 160 3.61 5.04 -22.40
N ALA A 161 3.96 3.89 -21.84
CA ALA A 161 4.53 2.76 -22.59
C ALA A 161 3.60 2.27 -23.72
N TYR A 162 2.30 2.12 -23.44
CA TYR A 162 1.29 1.75 -24.44
C TYR A 162 1.19 2.79 -25.56
N ARG A 163 1.02 4.06 -25.20
CA ARG A 163 0.86 5.17 -26.13
C ARG A 163 2.07 5.32 -27.04
N ASP A 164 3.28 5.30 -26.48
CA ASP A 164 4.50 5.57 -27.23
C ASP A 164 4.82 4.40 -28.17
N THR A 165 4.59 3.16 -27.71
CA THR A 165 4.73 1.98 -28.59
C THR A 165 3.69 2.00 -29.71
N PHE A 166 2.44 2.38 -29.42
CA PHE A 166 1.39 2.53 -30.44
C PHE A 166 1.78 3.57 -31.51
N LYS A 167 2.28 4.75 -31.08
CA LYS A 167 2.72 5.81 -31.99
C LYS A 167 3.83 5.32 -32.91
N GLN A 168 4.86 4.68 -32.34
CA GLN A 168 5.97 4.13 -33.13
C GLN A 168 5.51 3.06 -34.12
N ALA A 169 4.69 2.11 -33.67
CA ALA A 169 4.19 1.03 -34.52
C ALA A 169 3.29 1.55 -35.66
N SER A 170 2.41 2.49 -35.35
CA SER A 170 1.53 3.12 -36.34
C SER A 170 2.29 3.97 -37.35
N GLY A 171 3.33 4.68 -36.90
CA GLY A 171 4.24 5.44 -37.76
C GLY A 171 5.03 4.53 -38.71
N ALA A 172 5.55 3.40 -38.23
CA ALA A 172 6.23 2.41 -39.06
C ALA A 172 5.31 1.78 -40.12
N ALA A 173 4.01 1.71 -39.85
CA ALA A 173 2.98 1.23 -40.78
C ALA A 173 2.33 2.37 -41.59
N ALA A 174 2.98 3.53 -41.73
CA ALA A 174 2.33 4.71 -42.29
C ALA A 174 1.82 4.50 -43.73
N SER A 175 2.61 3.86 -44.59
CA SER A 175 2.24 3.56 -45.97
C SER A 175 1.30 2.36 -46.13
N LYS A 176 0.89 1.71 -45.02
CA LYS A 176 0.15 0.44 -45.04
C LYS A 176 -1.15 0.54 -44.22
N PRO A 177 -2.25 1.06 -44.81
CA PRO A 177 -3.49 1.33 -44.08
C PRO A 177 -4.09 0.11 -43.39
N ALA A 178 -4.03 -1.07 -44.01
CA ALA A 178 -4.53 -2.32 -43.42
C ALA A 178 -3.76 -2.70 -42.14
N VAL A 179 -2.42 -2.65 -42.19
CA VAL A 179 -1.54 -2.92 -41.05
C VAL A 179 -1.77 -1.89 -39.93
N ARG A 180 -1.90 -0.61 -40.28
CA ARG A 180 -2.18 0.46 -39.31
C ARG A 180 -3.51 0.24 -38.58
N ARG A 181 -4.57 -0.17 -39.30
CA ARG A 181 -5.88 -0.52 -38.70
C ARG A 181 -5.75 -1.70 -37.73
N ALA A 182 -5.02 -2.74 -38.11
CA ALA A 182 -4.76 -3.89 -37.24
C ALA A 182 -4.02 -3.49 -35.95
N ILE A 183 -2.96 -2.69 -36.06
CA ILE A 183 -2.21 -2.16 -34.91
C ILE A 183 -3.13 -1.35 -34.00
N ARG A 184 -3.95 -0.45 -34.57
CA ARG A 184 -4.88 0.38 -33.79
C ARG A 184 -5.90 -0.45 -33.02
N ALA A 185 -6.53 -1.43 -33.67
CA ALA A 185 -7.50 -2.31 -33.03
C ALA A 185 -6.87 -3.11 -31.87
N ALA A 186 -5.67 -3.65 -32.09
CA ALA A 186 -4.94 -4.40 -31.06
C ALA A 186 -4.54 -3.52 -29.87
N PHE A 187 -3.92 -2.35 -30.12
CA PHE A 187 -3.48 -1.45 -29.05
C PHE A 187 -4.63 -0.83 -28.28
N THR A 188 -5.80 -0.64 -28.90
CA THR A 188 -7.01 -0.18 -28.19
C THR A 188 -7.44 -1.22 -27.16
N ARG A 189 -7.47 -2.51 -27.53
CA ARG A 189 -7.83 -3.60 -26.61
C ARG A 189 -6.80 -3.78 -25.50
N LEU A 190 -5.52 -3.75 -25.86
CA LEU A 190 -4.43 -3.83 -24.88
C LEU A 190 -4.44 -2.66 -23.88
N LEU A 191 -4.69 -1.44 -24.35
CA LEU A 191 -4.80 -0.27 -23.48
C LEU A 191 -6.02 -0.38 -22.56
N SER A 192 -7.15 -0.87 -23.06
CA SER A 192 -8.35 -1.09 -22.23
C SER A 192 -8.08 -2.06 -21.09
N ASP A 193 -7.45 -3.21 -21.36
CA ASP A 193 -7.09 -4.20 -20.33
C ASP A 193 -6.07 -3.63 -19.33
N ALA A 194 -5.12 -2.83 -19.83
CA ALA A 194 -4.18 -2.13 -18.97
C ALA A 194 -4.87 -1.15 -18.02
N VAL A 195 -5.86 -0.37 -18.49
CA VAL A 195 -6.65 0.54 -17.65
C VAL A 195 -7.41 -0.23 -16.57
N THR A 196 -8.07 -1.34 -16.91
CA THR A 196 -8.72 -2.21 -15.91
C THR A 196 -7.72 -2.71 -14.87
N GLY A 197 -6.52 -3.14 -15.28
CA GLY A 197 -5.47 -3.54 -14.34
C GLY A 197 -4.99 -2.40 -13.42
N GLN A 198 -4.99 -1.17 -13.91
CA GLN A 198 -4.65 0.02 -13.10
C GLN A 198 -5.73 0.33 -12.07
N GLU A 199 -7.00 0.19 -12.43
CA GLU A 199 -8.14 0.32 -11.51
C GLU A 199 -8.08 -0.76 -10.43
N GLU A 200 -7.69 -1.99 -10.78
CA GLU A 200 -7.45 -3.07 -9.81
C GLU A 200 -6.29 -2.74 -8.86
N ASN A 201 -5.19 -2.15 -9.36
CA ASN A 201 -4.07 -1.70 -8.52
C ASN A 201 -4.52 -0.63 -7.51
N ILE A 202 -5.27 0.38 -7.96
CA ILE A 202 -5.81 1.44 -7.09
C ILE A 202 -6.79 0.85 -6.07
N THR A 203 -7.72 -0.01 -6.52
CA THR A 203 -8.68 -0.67 -5.63
C THR A 203 -7.99 -1.53 -4.57
N SER A 204 -6.93 -2.26 -4.96
CA SER A 204 -6.12 -3.05 -4.02
C SER A 204 -5.48 -2.15 -2.96
N LEU A 205 -4.99 -0.98 -3.35
CA LEU A 205 -4.43 0.00 -2.43
C LEU A 205 -5.50 0.59 -1.49
N THR A 206 -6.54 1.18 -2.05
CA THR A 206 -7.49 2.03 -1.31
C THR A 206 -8.56 1.24 -0.57
N ALA A 207 -9.03 0.12 -1.13
CA ALA A 207 -10.12 -0.66 -0.56
C ALA A 207 -9.65 -1.88 0.27
N LYS A 208 -8.39 -2.32 0.10
CA LYS A 208 -7.86 -3.47 0.86
C LYS A 208 -6.71 -3.09 1.78
N GLN A 209 -5.68 -2.45 1.24
CA GLN A 209 -4.46 -2.15 1.99
C GLN A 209 -4.61 -1.01 2.99
N PHE A 210 -5.16 0.13 2.58
CA PHE A 210 -5.37 1.28 3.46
C PHE A 210 -6.22 0.92 4.70
N PRO A 211 -7.37 0.20 4.57
CA PRO A 211 -8.14 -0.23 5.72
C PRO A 211 -7.38 -1.11 6.71
N LEU A 212 -6.40 -1.92 6.26
CA LEU A 212 -5.57 -2.71 7.16
C LEU A 212 -4.66 -1.83 8.01
N VAL A 213 -4.03 -0.82 7.40
CA VAL A 213 -3.20 0.16 8.12
C VAL A 213 -4.05 1.00 9.06
N GLU A 214 -5.25 1.42 8.63
CA GLU A 214 -6.16 2.18 9.48
C GLU A 214 -6.62 1.37 10.69
N LYS A 215 -7.02 0.11 10.51
CA LYS A 215 -7.40 -0.78 11.62
C LYS A 215 -6.26 -0.98 12.61
N PHE A 216 -5.04 -1.19 12.11
CA PHE A 216 -3.85 -1.28 12.97
C PHE A 216 -3.59 0.02 13.73
N ALA A 217 -3.63 1.17 13.04
CA ALA A 217 -3.37 2.48 13.62
C ALA A 217 -4.45 2.88 14.64
N LEU A 218 -5.71 2.49 14.42
CA LEU A 218 -6.80 2.68 15.38
C LEU A 218 -6.58 1.85 16.64
N LEU A 219 -6.22 0.57 16.50
CA LEU A 219 -5.90 -0.29 17.64
C LEU A 219 -4.74 0.27 18.46
N ALA A 220 -3.59 0.52 17.82
CA ALA A 220 -2.40 1.01 18.50
C ALA A 220 -2.58 2.44 19.03
N GLY A 221 -3.28 3.29 18.28
CA GLY A 221 -3.60 4.67 18.66
C GLY A 221 -4.56 4.76 19.84
N ARG A 222 -5.52 3.85 19.95
CA ARG A 222 -6.42 3.76 21.12
C ARG A 222 -5.62 3.46 22.39
N ILE A 223 -4.74 2.46 22.35
CA ILE A 223 -3.88 2.10 23.49
C ILE A 223 -3.00 3.27 23.91
N LEU A 224 -2.43 4.00 22.93
CA LEU A 224 -1.62 5.19 23.19
C LEU A 224 -2.43 6.30 23.88
N LEU A 225 -3.67 6.54 23.44
CA LEU A 225 -4.55 7.53 24.08
C LEU A 225 -4.95 7.11 25.49
N GLU A 226 -5.29 5.84 25.70
CA GLU A 226 -5.64 5.31 27.04
C GLU A 226 -4.47 5.49 28.02
N LEU A 227 -3.22 5.28 27.56
CA LEU A 227 -2.01 5.54 28.34
C LEU A 227 -1.85 7.03 28.68
N VAL A 228 -2.07 7.92 27.71
CA VAL A 228 -1.98 9.38 27.90
C VAL A 228 -3.03 9.89 28.87
N VAL A 229 -4.29 9.50 28.70
CA VAL A 229 -5.41 9.92 29.57
C VAL A 229 -5.19 9.46 31.01
N ALA A 230 -4.76 8.21 31.19
CA ALA A 230 -4.51 7.70 32.53
C ALA A 230 -3.30 8.40 33.19
N ALA A 231 -2.27 8.79 32.43
CA ALA A 231 -1.18 9.62 32.93
C ALA A 231 -1.64 11.05 33.28
N GLN A 232 -2.51 11.66 32.48
CA GLN A 232 -3.12 12.96 32.79
C GLN A 232 -3.94 12.91 34.08
N GLY A 233 -4.73 11.84 34.27
CA GLY A 233 -5.49 11.63 35.50
C GLY A 233 -4.61 11.46 36.75
N ALA A 234 -3.40 10.90 36.61
CA ALA A 234 -2.44 10.78 37.70
C ALA A 234 -1.71 12.09 38.06
N LEU A 235 -1.87 13.15 37.24
CA LEU A 235 -1.30 14.48 37.49
C LEU A 235 -2.27 15.44 38.19
N LEU A 236 -3.55 15.07 38.30
CA LEU A 236 -4.62 15.83 38.96
C LEU A 236 -4.72 15.44 40.44
#